data_AF-A0A1Y3B698-F1
#
_entry.id   AF-A0A1Y3B698-F1
#
_cell.length_a   1.000
_cell.length_b   1.000
_cell.length_c   1.000
_cell.angle_alpha   90.00
_cell.angle_beta   90.00
_cell.angle_gamma   90.00
#
_symmetry.space_group_name_H-M   'P 1'
#
loop_
_entity.id
_entity.type
_entity.pdbx_description
1 polymer ?
#
loop_
_entity_poly.entity_id
_entity_poly.type
_entity_poly.pdbx_seq_one_letter_code
_entity_poly.pdbx_strand_id
1 'polypeptide(L)'
;MGTVLASKTSGGQFSWIILLATLLTVLSVHAAGNLVNTYCDFVRGIDSKRQSDDRTIRLVTLLYAIPLALNTEAILHSNNTRDINVDRRAGCVTIAMLIGYRLSHVLFALLLFIPYILFVVGAINYSLWLLLPLITLPKAFELERRFRCKQLESIPRQMARLNFYFGMFYLFACFMSPAHRLPGLLPR
;
A
#
# COMPACT_ATOMS: atom_id res chain seq x y z
N MET A 1 6.02 -27.68 1.95
CA MET A 1 7.26 -28.16 1.28
C MET A 1 8.52 -27.48 1.78
N GLY A 2 8.56 -26.14 1.97
CA GLY A 2 9.78 -25.43 2.41
C GLY A 2 10.33 -25.84 3.79
N THR A 3 9.48 -26.12 4.78
CA THR A 3 9.90 -26.57 6.13
C THR A 3 10.51 -27.97 6.16
N VAL A 4 10.07 -28.86 5.26
CA VAL A 4 10.60 -30.22 5.13
C VAL A 4 11.95 -30.24 4.38
N LEU A 5 12.16 -29.30 3.46
CA LEU A 5 13.47 -29.13 2.79
C LEU A 5 14.49 -28.48 3.72
N ALA A 6 14.09 -27.47 4.52
CA ALA A 6 14.97 -26.82 5.48
C ALA A 6 15.44 -27.76 6.61
N SER A 7 14.60 -28.70 7.07
CA SER A 7 15.01 -29.70 8.08
C SER A 7 16.04 -30.69 7.55
N LYS A 8 16.08 -30.94 6.23
CA LYS A 8 17.09 -31.79 5.59
C LYS A 8 18.40 -31.05 5.31
N THR A 9 18.38 -29.73 5.10
CA THR A 9 19.58 -28.95 4.76
C THR A 9 20.29 -28.36 6.00
N SER A 10 19.60 -28.23 7.14
CA SER A 10 20.15 -27.63 8.36
C SER A 10 19.95 -28.51 9.60
N GLY A 11 20.65 -29.65 9.67
CA GLY A 11 20.99 -30.33 10.94
C GLY A 11 19.87 -30.58 11.97
N GLY A 12 18.61 -30.71 11.58
CA GLY A 12 17.51 -31.13 12.46
C GLY A 12 16.97 -30.09 13.47
N GLN A 13 17.39 -28.82 13.43
CA GLN A 13 16.83 -27.80 14.35
C GLN A 13 15.60 -27.11 13.75
N PHE A 14 14.44 -27.30 14.38
CA PHE A 14 13.18 -26.68 13.96
C PHE A 14 13.16 -25.18 14.30
N SER A 15 13.10 -24.32 13.28
CA SER A 15 13.05 -22.87 13.47
C SER A 15 11.63 -22.33 13.40
N TRP A 16 11.08 -21.95 14.56
CA TRP A 16 9.78 -21.28 14.69
C TRP A 16 9.69 -19.98 13.87
N ILE A 17 10.80 -19.28 13.70
CA ILE A 17 10.87 -18.03 12.94
C ILE A 17 10.58 -18.29 11.46
N ILE A 18 11.20 -19.33 10.88
CA ILE A 18 10.98 -19.69 9.47
C ILE A 18 9.53 -20.16 9.27
N LEU A 19 8.97 -20.90 10.22
CA LEU A 19 7.56 -21.33 10.15
C LEU A 19 6.60 -20.13 10.15
N LEU A 20 6.78 -19.18 11.08
CA LEU A 20 5.94 -17.99 11.16
C LEU A 20 6.08 -17.11 9.92
N ALA A 21 7.32 -16.93 9.43
CA ALA A 21 7.58 -16.20 8.19
C ALA A 21 6.90 -16.88 6.98
N THR A 22 6.96 -18.22 6.90
CA THR A 22 6.33 -18.98 5.81
C THR A 22 4.80 -18.88 5.88
N LEU A 23 4.20 -19.00 7.06
CA LEU A 23 2.76 -18.86 7.25
C LEU A 23 2.28 -17.45 6.87
N LEU A 24 2.98 -16.42 7.34
CA LEU A 24 2.68 -15.03 6.98
C LEU A 24 2.76 -14.81 5.45
N THR A 25 3.78 -15.38 4.81
CA THR A 25 3.97 -15.26 3.36
C THR A 25 2.84 -15.98 2.61
N VAL A 26 2.49 -17.20 3.03
CA VAL A 26 1.40 -17.98 2.41
C VAL A 26 0.05 -17.26 2.55
N LEU A 27 -0.26 -16.72 3.73
CA LEU A 27 -1.49 -15.94 3.96
C LEU A 27 -1.51 -14.67 3.10
N SER A 28 -0.39 -13.97 3.01
CA SER A 28 -0.28 -12.74 2.21
C SER A 28 -0.46 -13.02 0.72
N VAL A 29 0.14 -14.09 0.20
CA VAL A 29 0.01 -14.50 -1.22
C VAL A 29 -1.42 -14.95 -1.53
N HIS A 30 -2.08 -15.67 -0.62
CA HIS A 30 -3.48 -16.05 -0.81
C HIS A 30 -4.41 -14.83 -0.80
N ALA A 31 -4.19 -13.90 0.13
CA ALA A 31 -4.97 -12.66 0.19
C ALA A 31 -4.79 -11.82 -1.08
N ALA A 32 -3.54 -11.68 -1.57
CA ALA A 32 -3.23 -10.97 -2.80
C ALA A 32 -3.83 -11.67 -4.04
N GLY A 33 -3.73 -13.00 -4.13
CA GLY A 33 -4.31 -13.78 -5.22
C GLY A 33 -5.82 -13.64 -5.30
N ASN A 34 -6.51 -13.72 -4.16
CA ASN A 34 -7.95 -13.52 -4.08
C ASN A 34 -8.35 -12.09 -4.49
N LEU A 35 -7.55 -11.10 -4.09
CA LEU A 35 -7.79 -9.69 -4.42
C LEU A 35 -7.64 -9.42 -5.93
N VAL A 36 -6.57 -9.94 -6.54
CA VAL A 36 -6.28 -9.80 -7.96
C VAL A 36 -7.33 -10.53 -8.80
N ASN A 37 -7.74 -11.74 -8.39
CA ASN A 37 -8.76 -12.49 -9.11
C ASN A 37 -10.08 -11.72 -9.15
N THR A 38 -10.52 -11.19 -8.01
CA THR A 38 -11.74 -10.37 -7.90
C THR A 38 -11.65 -9.09 -8.75
N TYR A 39 -10.48 -8.43 -8.77
CA TYR A 39 -10.28 -7.24 -9.61
C TYR A 39 -10.35 -7.57 -11.11
N CYS A 40 -9.69 -8.66 -11.54
CA CYS A 40 -9.71 -9.10 -12.93
C CYS A 40 -11.11 -9.51 -13.39
N ASP A 41 -11.86 -10.22 -12.54
CA ASP A 41 -13.22 -10.66 -12.83
C ASP A 41 -14.20 -9.48 -12.92
N PHE A 42 -13.97 -8.42 -12.11
CA PHE A 42 -14.68 -7.15 -12.21
C PHE A 42 -14.38 -6.41 -13.52
N VAL A 43 -13.10 -6.23 -13.88
CA VAL A 43 -12.70 -5.57 -15.14
C VAL A 43 -13.22 -6.32 -16.36
N ARG A 44 -13.36 -7.65 -16.25
CA ARG A 44 -13.92 -8.51 -17.30
C ARG A 44 -15.45 -8.58 -17.31
N GLY A 45 -16.12 -7.95 -16.35
CA GLY A 45 -17.58 -7.87 -16.29
C GLY A 45 -18.29 -9.21 -16.01
N ILE A 46 -17.56 -10.21 -15.50
CA ILE A 46 -18.09 -11.55 -15.21
C ILE A 46 -19.00 -11.50 -13.98
N ASP A 47 -18.68 -10.65 -13.00
CA ASP A 47 -19.48 -10.43 -11.80
C ASP A 47 -20.58 -9.39 -12.01
N SER A 48 -21.82 -9.87 -12.17
CA SER A 48 -23.03 -9.03 -12.16
C SER A 48 -23.63 -8.94 -10.76
N LYS A 49 -24.13 -7.74 -10.40
CA LYS A 49 -24.66 -7.25 -9.11
C LYS A 49 -25.65 -8.14 -8.30
N ARG A 50 -26.00 -9.35 -8.73
CA ARG A 50 -27.16 -10.11 -8.20
C ARG A 50 -26.81 -11.39 -7.41
N GLN A 51 -25.55 -11.77 -7.27
CA GLN A 51 -25.15 -13.02 -6.59
C GLN A 51 -23.89 -12.86 -5.70
N SER A 52 -23.74 -11.74 -5.00
CA SER A 52 -22.46 -11.29 -4.45
C SER A 52 -22.53 -10.75 -3.01
N ASP A 53 -23.44 -11.26 -2.17
CA ASP A 53 -23.53 -10.78 -0.78
C ASP A 53 -22.59 -11.51 0.21
N ASP A 54 -22.14 -12.74 -0.06
CA ASP A 54 -21.37 -13.55 0.92
C ASP A 54 -19.92 -13.90 0.55
N ARG A 55 -19.44 -13.64 -0.68
CA ARG A 55 -18.04 -13.96 -1.08
C ARG A 55 -17.27 -12.80 -1.69
N THR A 56 -17.88 -11.63 -1.73
CA THR A 56 -17.37 -10.51 -2.52
C THR A 56 -16.70 -9.54 -1.57
N ILE A 57 -15.38 -9.44 -1.65
CA ILE A 57 -14.68 -8.24 -1.21
C ILE A 57 -15.37 -7.09 -1.94
N ARG A 58 -16.24 -6.36 -1.24
CA ARG A 58 -17.04 -5.28 -1.83
C ARG A 58 -16.06 -4.31 -2.50
N LEU A 59 -16.40 -3.78 -3.68
CA LEU A 59 -15.60 -2.72 -4.36
C LEU A 59 -15.27 -1.57 -3.40
N VAL A 60 -16.15 -1.37 -2.42
CA VAL A 60 -15.95 -0.56 -1.23
C VAL A 60 -14.63 -0.89 -0.50
N THR A 61 -14.35 -2.14 -0.15
CA THR A 61 -13.12 -2.57 0.52
C THR A 61 -11.87 -2.23 -0.29
N LEU A 62 -11.91 -2.40 -1.62
CA LEU A 62 -10.84 -1.97 -2.51
C LEU A 62 -10.62 -0.46 -2.42
N LEU A 63 -11.70 0.33 -2.37
CA LEU A 63 -11.64 1.78 -2.22
C LEU A 63 -10.96 2.20 -0.90
N TYR A 64 -11.19 1.48 0.20
CA TYR A 64 -10.46 1.72 1.46
C TYR A 64 -8.95 1.40 1.36
N ALA A 65 -8.54 0.52 0.45
CA ALA A 65 -7.13 0.15 0.26
C ALA A 65 -6.33 1.12 -0.62
N ILE A 66 -6.99 1.88 -1.52
CA ILE A 66 -6.35 2.80 -2.47
C ILE A 66 -5.36 3.75 -1.81
N PRO A 67 -5.68 4.47 -0.70
CA PRO A 67 -4.75 5.42 -0.09
C PRO A 67 -3.45 4.77 0.41
N LEU A 68 -3.55 3.56 0.98
CA LEU A 68 -2.39 2.79 1.45
C LEU A 68 -1.57 2.24 0.28
N ALA A 69 -2.23 1.79 -0.79
CA ALA A 69 -1.58 1.30 -1.99
C ALA A 69 -0.77 2.42 -2.67
N LEU A 70 -1.34 3.62 -2.83
CA LEU A 70 -0.65 4.78 -3.39
C LEU A 70 0.60 5.17 -2.57
N ASN A 71 0.49 5.21 -1.23
CA ASN A 71 1.66 5.45 -0.37
C ASN A 71 2.71 4.33 -0.49
N THR A 72 2.28 3.08 -0.68
CA THR A 72 3.19 1.94 -0.90
C THR A 72 3.93 2.06 -2.23
N GLU A 73 3.24 2.45 -3.29
CA GLU A 73 3.85 2.77 -4.58
C GLU A 73 4.82 3.95 -4.48
N ALA A 74 4.55 4.96 -3.65
CA ALA A 74 5.53 6.02 -3.40
C ALA A 74 6.82 5.50 -2.74
N ILE A 75 6.75 4.47 -1.89
CA ILE A 75 7.95 3.81 -1.32
C ILE A 75 8.73 3.15 -2.46
N LEU A 76 8.07 2.32 -3.28
CA LEU A 76 8.70 1.60 -4.38
C LEU A 76 9.30 2.55 -5.42
N HIS A 77 8.54 3.56 -5.83
CA HIS A 77 8.97 4.57 -6.79
C HIS A 77 10.15 5.41 -6.27
N SER A 78 10.16 5.76 -4.97
CA SER A 78 11.30 6.46 -4.37
C SER A 78 12.56 5.59 -4.31
N ASN A 79 12.40 4.28 -4.12
CA ASN A 79 13.48 3.29 -4.18
C ASN A 79 14.04 3.22 -5.62
N ASN A 80 13.15 2.99 -6.59
CA ASN A 80 13.52 2.95 -8.01
C ASN A 80 14.18 4.25 -8.50
N THR A 81 13.76 5.41 -7.98
CA THR A 81 14.36 6.70 -8.34
C THR A 81 15.75 6.89 -7.72
N ARG A 82 15.95 6.41 -6.49
CA ARG A 82 17.27 6.42 -5.82
C ARG A 82 18.28 5.57 -6.57
N ASP A 83 17.85 4.40 -7.05
CA ASP A 83 18.73 3.36 -7.56
C ASP A 83 18.91 3.35 -9.09
N ILE A 84 18.42 4.38 -9.80
CA ILE A 84 18.52 4.51 -11.28
C ILE A 84 19.90 4.12 -11.83
N ASN A 85 20.98 4.59 -11.21
CA ASN A 85 22.33 4.31 -11.69
C ASN A 85 22.78 2.87 -11.44
N VAL A 86 22.33 2.27 -10.34
CA VAL A 86 22.61 0.88 -9.97
C VAL A 86 21.83 -0.05 -10.90
N ASP A 87 20.52 0.19 -11.03
CA ASP A 87 19.60 -0.60 -11.86
C ASP A 87 20.03 -0.57 -13.33
N ARG A 88 20.49 0.59 -13.83
CA ARG A 88 21.02 0.72 -15.19
C ARG A 88 22.23 -0.19 -15.43
N ARG A 89 23.14 -0.29 -14.47
CA ARG A 89 24.33 -1.18 -14.60
C ARG A 89 23.95 -2.66 -14.53
N ALA A 90 22.85 -2.98 -13.86
CA ALA A 90 22.30 -4.34 -13.79
C ALA A 90 21.44 -4.72 -15.01
N GLY A 91 21.18 -3.79 -15.94
CA GLY A 91 20.33 -4.01 -17.11
C GLY A 91 18.82 -3.94 -16.82
N CYS A 92 18.42 -3.47 -15.64
CA CYS A 92 17.02 -3.30 -15.27
C CYS A 92 16.48 -1.94 -15.76
N VAL A 93 15.25 -1.93 -16.28
CA VAL A 93 14.56 -0.71 -16.72
C VAL A 93 13.39 -0.42 -15.77
N THR A 94 13.43 0.74 -15.11
CA THR A 94 12.37 1.20 -14.19
C THR A 94 11.62 2.41 -14.75
N ILE A 95 10.38 2.64 -14.31
CA ILE A 95 9.58 3.82 -14.72
C ILE A 95 10.36 5.12 -14.45
N ALA A 96 11.03 5.21 -13.30
CA ALA A 96 11.84 6.37 -12.93
C ALA A 96 12.98 6.66 -13.92
N MET A 97 13.56 5.61 -14.52
CA MET A 97 14.56 5.73 -15.57
C MET A 97 13.96 6.25 -16.89
N LEU A 98 12.78 5.75 -17.27
CA LEU A 98 12.09 6.11 -18.52
C LEU A 98 11.61 7.56 -18.52
N ILE A 99 10.98 8.01 -17.43
CA ILE A 99 10.38 9.35 -17.33
C ILE A 99 11.39 10.42 -16.86
N GLY A 100 12.54 9.98 -16.35
CA GLY A 100 13.58 10.86 -15.82
C GLY A 100 13.21 11.51 -14.49
N TYR A 101 14.15 12.25 -13.93
CA TYR A 101 14.09 12.72 -12.54
C TYR A 101 12.96 13.74 -12.26
N ARG A 102 12.72 14.68 -13.19
CA ARG A 102 11.67 15.72 -13.01
C ARG A 102 10.27 15.09 -12.92
N LEU A 103 9.94 14.22 -13.88
CA LEU A 103 8.65 13.51 -13.86
C LEU A 103 8.59 12.48 -12.71
N SER A 104 9.72 11.89 -12.32
CA SER A 104 9.77 11.03 -11.13
C SER A 104 9.40 11.77 -9.85
N HIS A 105 9.85 13.02 -9.70
CA HIS A 105 9.45 13.88 -8.58
C HIS A 105 7.95 14.20 -8.61
N VAL A 106 7.40 14.54 -9.78
CA VAL A 106 5.95 14.78 -9.93
C VAL A 106 5.15 13.53 -9.57
N LEU A 107 5.53 12.36 -10.11
CA LEU A 107 4.88 11.09 -9.79
C LEU A 107 4.96 10.78 -8.30
N PHE A 108 6.13 10.95 -7.67
CA PHE A 108 6.27 10.79 -6.22
C PHE A 108 5.34 11.72 -5.45
N ALA A 109 5.26 13.00 -5.81
CA ALA A 109 4.39 13.96 -5.16
C ALA A 109 2.90 13.60 -5.32
N LEU A 110 2.48 13.13 -6.50
CA LEU A 110 1.11 12.66 -6.73
C LEU A 110 0.79 11.44 -5.86
N LEU A 111 1.65 10.42 -5.87
CA LEU A 111 1.47 9.21 -5.06
C LEU A 111 1.44 9.53 -3.56
N LEU A 112 2.22 10.53 -3.12
CA LEU A 112 2.28 10.97 -1.73
C LEU A 112 1.06 11.80 -1.30
N PHE A 113 0.59 12.75 -2.12
CA PHE A 113 -0.43 13.72 -1.71
C PHE A 113 -1.86 13.35 -2.08
N ILE A 114 -2.09 12.54 -3.12
CA ILE A 114 -3.44 12.08 -3.48
C ILE A 114 -4.14 11.40 -2.29
N PRO A 115 -3.50 10.50 -1.51
CA PRO A 115 -4.11 9.93 -0.31
C PRO A 115 -4.68 10.99 0.65
N TYR A 116 -3.95 12.07 0.92
CA TYR A 116 -4.41 13.13 1.81
C TYR A 116 -5.63 13.86 1.25
N ILE A 117 -5.66 14.12 -0.07
CA ILE A 117 -6.83 14.72 -0.73
C ILE A 117 -8.04 13.80 -0.56
N LEU A 118 -7.88 12.49 -0.77
CA LEU A 118 -8.97 11.52 -0.56
C LEU A 118 -9.49 11.53 0.88
N PHE A 119 -8.61 11.68 1.87
CA PHE A 119 -9.02 11.80 3.28
C PHE A 119 -9.76 13.09 3.59
N VAL A 120 -9.36 14.22 3.00
CA VAL A 120 -10.09 15.50 3.13
C VAL A 120 -11.49 15.37 2.52
N VAL A 121 -11.60 14.84 1.30
CA VAL A 121 -12.89 14.62 0.65
C VAL A 121 -13.75 13.64 1.45
N GLY A 122 -13.16 12.54 1.91
CA GLY A 122 -13.84 11.56 2.75
C GLY A 122 -14.33 12.15 4.07
N ALA A 123 -13.56 13.04 4.69
CA ALA A 123 -13.94 13.69 5.93
C ALA A 123 -15.16 14.60 5.78
N ILE A 124 -15.23 15.36 4.69
CA ILE A 124 -16.35 16.26 4.39
C ILE A 124 -17.63 15.46 4.10
N ASN A 125 -17.51 14.32 3.40
CA ASN A 125 -18.68 13.56 2.94
C ASN A 125 -19.18 12.50 3.94
N TYR A 126 -18.31 11.97 4.81
CA TYR A 126 -18.65 10.82 5.64
C TYR A 126 -18.38 11.03 7.14
N SER A 127 -17.15 11.37 7.52
CA SER A 127 -16.74 11.41 8.93
C SER A 127 -15.47 12.24 9.17
N LEU A 128 -15.53 13.23 10.06
CA LEU A 128 -14.38 14.08 10.43
C LEU A 128 -13.18 13.28 10.98
N TRP A 129 -13.41 12.08 11.52
CA TRP A 129 -12.33 11.20 11.98
C TRP A 129 -11.33 10.85 10.87
N LEU A 130 -11.77 10.86 9.61
CA LEU A 130 -10.92 10.66 8.44
C LEU A 130 -9.86 11.77 8.25
N LEU A 131 -9.89 12.86 9.02
CA LEU A 131 -8.82 13.84 9.06
C LEU A 131 -7.58 13.37 9.86
N LEU A 132 -7.68 12.32 10.68
CA LEU A 132 -6.56 11.89 11.53
C LEU A 132 -5.27 11.56 10.78
N PRO A 133 -5.28 10.89 9.60
CA PRO A 133 -4.06 10.66 8.84
C PRO A 133 -3.31 11.94 8.45
N LEU A 134 -3.97 13.11 8.39
CA LEU A 134 -3.34 14.40 8.09
C LEU A 134 -2.34 14.84 9.18
N ILE A 135 -2.34 14.23 10.36
CA ILE A 135 -1.28 14.44 11.36
C ILE A 135 0.10 14.12 10.78
N THR A 136 0.18 13.20 9.82
CA THR A 136 1.43 12.83 9.14
C THR A 136 1.86 13.79 8.02
N LEU A 137 1.03 14.79 7.68
CA LEU A 137 1.24 15.71 6.58
C LEU A 137 2.54 16.55 6.67
N PRO A 138 2.97 17.06 7.85
CA PRO A 138 4.25 17.76 7.95
C PRO A 138 5.43 16.88 7.51
N LYS A 139 5.37 15.58 7.82
CA LYS A 139 6.39 14.62 7.41
C LYS A 139 6.34 14.37 5.90
N ALA A 140 5.15 14.33 5.29
CA ALA A 140 5.01 14.23 3.85
C ALA A 140 5.68 15.41 3.13
N PHE A 141 5.44 16.65 3.57
CA PHE A 141 6.11 17.82 3.00
C PHE A 141 7.64 17.77 3.17
N GLU A 142 8.13 17.27 4.31
CA GLU A 142 9.56 17.06 4.50
C GLU A 142 10.14 16.07 3.47
N LEU A 143 9.42 14.97 3.19
CA LEU A 143 9.84 13.97 2.21
C LEU A 143 9.78 14.49 0.78
N GLU A 144 8.73 15.21 0.40
CA GLU A 144 8.65 15.85 -0.91
C GLU A 144 9.79 16.84 -1.10
N ARG A 145 10.08 17.68 -0.11
CA ARG A 145 11.20 18.63 -0.16
C ARG A 145 12.54 17.92 -0.31
N ARG A 146 12.78 16.85 0.47
CA ARG A 146 14.02 16.04 0.36
C ARG A 146 14.12 15.38 -1.01
N PHE A 147 13.00 14.88 -1.54
CA PHE A 147 12.93 14.32 -2.87
C PHE A 147 13.35 15.37 -3.88
N ARG A 148 12.72 16.56 -3.88
CA ARG A 148 13.04 17.69 -4.76
C ARG A 148 14.50 18.12 -4.69
N CYS A 149 15.09 18.10 -3.49
CA CYS A 149 16.51 18.43 -3.26
C CYS A 149 17.49 17.28 -3.57
N LYS A 150 17.05 16.19 -4.23
CA LYS A 150 17.87 15.02 -4.58
C LYS A 150 18.46 14.25 -3.41
N GLN A 151 17.93 14.42 -2.19
CA GLN A 151 18.39 13.71 -0.99
C GLN A 151 17.66 12.37 -0.83
N LEU A 152 17.86 11.46 -1.78
CA LEU A 152 17.01 10.27 -1.94
C LEU A 152 17.32 9.11 -0.97
N GLU A 153 18.53 9.04 -0.42
CA GLU A 153 19.00 7.84 0.33
C GLU A 153 18.05 7.39 1.44
N SER A 154 17.54 8.35 2.21
CA SER A 154 16.70 8.08 3.37
C SER A 154 15.20 8.08 3.06
N ILE A 155 14.79 8.45 1.86
CA ILE A 155 13.37 8.64 1.51
C ILE A 155 12.58 7.33 1.60
N PRO A 156 13.02 6.18 1.01
CA PRO A 156 12.22 4.96 1.06
C PRO A 156 11.94 4.50 2.49
N ARG A 157 12.95 4.55 3.37
CA ARG A 157 12.81 4.18 4.79
C ARG A 157 11.86 5.13 5.52
N GLN A 158 11.98 6.43 5.30
CA GLN A 158 11.11 7.40 5.97
C GLN A 158 9.68 7.36 5.42
N MET A 159 9.50 7.07 4.12
CA MET A 159 8.19 6.88 3.51
C MET A 159 7.50 5.63 4.06
N ALA A 160 8.24 4.53 4.29
CA ALA A 160 7.70 3.35 4.96
C ALA A 160 7.23 3.66 6.40
N ARG A 161 8.00 4.44 7.16
CA ARG A 161 7.58 4.91 8.50
C ARG A 161 6.34 5.80 8.43
N LEU A 162 6.28 6.71 7.45
CA LEU A 162 5.11 7.54 7.22
C LEU A 162 3.88 6.67 6.91
N ASN A 163 4.00 5.70 6.00
CA ASN A 163 2.91 4.80 5.62
C ASN A 163 2.39 3.99 6.81
N PHE A 164 3.29 3.53 7.70
CA PHE A 164 2.90 2.86 8.94
C PHE A 164 2.05 3.75 9.86
N TYR A 165 2.52 4.96 10.18
CA TYR A 165 1.74 5.89 11.03
C TYR A 165 0.44 6.33 10.36
N PHE A 166 0.48 6.59 9.05
CA PHE A 166 -0.68 6.94 8.26
C PHE A 166 -1.75 5.85 8.32
N GLY A 167 -1.37 4.59 8.11
CA GLY A 167 -2.25 3.44 8.23
C GLY A 167 -2.79 3.24 9.65
N MET A 168 -1.96 3.44 10.68
CA MET A 168 -2.39 3.36 12.08
C MET A 168 -3.47 4.40 12.41
N PHE A 169 -3.27 5.67 12.02
CA PHE A 169 -4.26 6.72 12.22
C PHE A 169 -5.52 6.48 11.39
N TYR A 170 -5.38 5.94 10.18
CA TYR A 170 -6.52 5.59 9.34
C TYR A 170 -7.37 4.47 9.94
N LEU A 171 -6.75 3.40 10.45
CA LEU A 171 -7.47 2.32 11.13
C LEU A 171 -8.24 2.85 12.35
N PHE A 172 -7.61 3.71 13.14
CA PHE A 172 -8.27 4.36 14.27
C PHE A 172 -9.43 5.27 13.82
N ALA A 173 -9.25 6.01 12.72
CA ALA A 173 -10.30 6.83 12.13
C ALA A 173 -11.51 6.01 11.68
N CYS A 174 -11.28 4.85 11.05
CA CYS A 174 -12.35 3.93 10.66
C CYS A 174 -13.08 3.36 11.87
N PHE A 175 -12.34 2.98 12.92
CA PHE A 175 -12.94 2.45 14.15
C PHE A 175 -13.82 3.49 14.88
N MET A 176 -13.38 4.75 14.92
CA MET A 176 -14.12 5.84 15.56
C MET A 176 -15.25 6.42 14.69
N SER A 177 -15.22 6.16 13.39
CA SER A 177 -16.23 6.67 12.47
C SER A 177 -17.56 5.93 12.66
N PRO A 178 -18.70 6.65 12.69
CA PRO A 178 -20.00 5.99 12.82
C PRO A 178 -20.25 5.03 11.66
N ALA A 179 -20.50 3.75 11.97
CA ALA A 179 -20.55 2.70 10.95
C ALA A 179 -21.68 2.89 9.91
N HIS A 180 -22.75 3.61 10.27
CA HIS A 180 -23.85 3.93 9.36
C HIS A 180 -23.49 4.98 8.29
N ARG A 181 -22.45 5.79 8.52
CA ARG A 181 -21.97 6.83 7.58
C ARG A 181 -20.87 6.34 6.66
N LEU A 182 -20.15 5.30 7.05
CA LEU A 182 -19.10 4.73 6.23
C LEU A 182 -19.73 3.87 5.11
N PRO A 183 -19.37 4.10 3.84
CA PRO A 183 -19.87 3.26 2.76
C PRO A 183 -19.46 1.81 2.99
N GLY A 184 -20.45 0.92 3.03
CA GLY A 184 -20.33 -0.55 2.87
C GLY A 184 -19.46 -1.33 3.85
N LEU A 185 -19.11 -0.79 5.03
CA LEU A 185 -18.26 -1.47 6.03
C LEU A 185 -19.03 -2.42 6.96
N LEU A 186 -20.36 -2.29 7.06
CA LEU A 186 -21.22 -3.24 7.78
C LEU A 186 -22.44 -3.62 6.91
N PRO A 187 -22.94 -4.88 7.03
CA PRO A 187 -24.24 -5.23 6.47
C PRO A 187 -25.32 -4.36 7.16
N ARG A 188 -26.20 -3.78 6.34
CA ARG A 188 -27.39 -3.05 6.81
C ARG A 188 -28.52 -4.03 7.08
#